data_AF-A0A962TLR7-F1
#
_entry.id   AF-A0A962TLR7-F1
#
_cell.length_a   1.000
_cell.length_b   1.000
_cell.length_c   1.000
_cell.angle_alpha   90.00
_cell.angle_beta   90.00
_cell.angle_gamma   90.00
#
_symmetry.space_group_name_H-M   'P 1'
#
loop_
_entity.id
_entity.type
_entity.pdbx_description
1 polymer ?
#
loop_
_entity_poly.entity_id
_entity_poly.type
_entity_poly.pdbx_seq_one_letter_code
_entity_poly.pdbx_strand_id
1 'polypeptide(L)'
;MTIREMTEKDLDRVSAICIESFMESVAASLSERGISTFKEIASSNAFSSRMQEDNVMLVSEKGNQLNGVIELKKGCHVAMLFVDPKHQNKGVGRKLLSAALNHVRADILTVKASLSSVPAYIKYGFACKGDVAESEGLIYQPMELEFNKPTQPTAETSAN
;
A
#
# COMPACT_ATOMS: atom_id res chain seq x y z
N MET A 1 18.63 4.70 -6.10
CA MET A 1 17.18 4.75 -5.79
C MET A 1 17.08 4.96 -4.30
N THR A 2 16.40 6.01 -3.91
CA THR A 2 16.27 6.50 -2.54
C THR A 2 14.80 6.50 -2.15
N ILE A 3 14.51 6.19 -0.90
CA ILE A 3 13.17 6.37 -0.32
C ILE A 3 13.23 7.60 0.57
N ARG A 4 12.27 8.51 0.41
CA ARG A 4 12.14 9.71 1.23
C ARG A 4 10.69 10.02 1.50
N GLU A 5 10.43 10.90 2.47
CA GLU A 5 9.09 11.44 2.69
C GLU A 5 8.62 12.23 1.46
N MET A 6 7.31 12.12 1.22
CA MET A 6 6.62 12.89 0.19
C MET A 6 6.50 14.35 0.62
N THR A 7 6.64 15.27 -0.33
CA THR A 7 6.43 16.70 -0.15
C THR A 7 5.30 17.19 -1.05
N GLU A 8 4.78 18.39 -0.80
CA GLU A 8 3.72 18.98 -1.64
C GLU A 8 4.13 19.09 -3.13
N LYS A 9 5.42 19.26 -3.42
CA LYS A 9 5.94 19.31 -4.80
C LYS A 9 5.82 17.98 -5.55
N ASP A 10 5.65 16.88 -4.82
CA ASP A 10 5.56 15.53 -5.38
C ASP A 10 4.11 15.16 -5.75
N LEU A 11 3.11 15.89 -5.24
CA LEU A 11 1.67 15.53 -5.31
C LEU A 11 1.20 15.20 -6.72
N ASP A 12 1.47 16.09 -7.69
CA ASP A 12 1.00 15.90 -9.06
C ASP A 12 1.64 14.68 -9.72
N ARG A 13 2.93 14.47 -9.46
CA ARG A 13 3.64 13.32 -10.04
C ARG A 13 3.19 12.01 -9.39
N VAL A 14 2.95 12.01 -8.08
CA VAL A 14 2.45 10.85 -7.34
C VAL A 14 1.03 10.50 -7.79
N SER A 15 0.15 11.49 -7.91
CA SER A 15 -1.20 11.34 -8.46
C SER A 15 -1.15 10.69 -9.86
N ALA A 16 -0.29 11.21 -10.74
CA ALA A 16 -0.11 10.64 -12.08
C ALA A 16 0.36 9.18 -12.04
N ILE A 17 1.35 8.84 -11.21
CA ILE A 17 1.84 7.45 -11.07
C ILE A 17 0.73 6.50 -10.59
N CYS A 18 -0.05 6.91 -9.59
CA CYS A 18 -1.17 6.11 -9.09
C CYS A 18 -2.21 5.87 -10.18
N ILE A 19 -2.63 6.93 -10.88
CA ILE A 19 -3.64 6.84 -11.93
C ILE A 19 -3.12 5.99 -13.10
N GLU A 20 -1.91 6.25 -13.61
CA GLU A 20 -1.31 5.48 -14.71
C GLU A 20 -1.22 3.98 -14.36
N SER A 21 -0.67 3.66 -13.17
CA SER A 21 -0.53 2.28 -12.72
C SER A 21 -1.88 1.59 -12.50
N PHE A 22 -2.88 2.30 -11.98
CA PHE A 22 -4.22 1.76 -11.77
C PHE A 22 -4.96 1.52 -13.09
N MET A 23 -4.85 2.46 -14.03
CA MET A 23 -5.48 2.35 -15.35
C MET A 23 -4.93 1.16 -16.14
N GLU A 24 -3.63 0.88 -16.03
CA GLU A 24 -3.00 -0.24 -16.73
C GLU A 24 -3.35 -1.61 -16.12
N SER A 25 -3.49 -1.70 -14.79
CA SER A 25 -3.53 -2.99 -14.09
C SER A 25 -4.86 -3.36 -13.44
N VAL A 26 -5.76 -2.40 -13.21
CA VAL A 26 -7.00 -2.61 -12.45
C VAL A 26 -8.23 -2.07 -13.19
N ALA A 27 -8.13 -0.92 -13.86
CA ALA A 27 -9.31 -0.23 -14.39
C ALA A 27 -10.18 -1.08 -15.33
N ALA A 28 -9.58 -1.94 -16.17
CA ALA A 28 -10.32 -2.82 -17.08
C ALA A 28 -11.24 -3.83 -16.36
N SER A 29 -10.97 -4.12 -15.08
CA SER A 29 -11.78 -5.03 -14.24
C SER A 29 -12.87 -4.34 -13.43
N LEU A 30 -12.96 -3.00 -13.50
CA LEU A 30 -13.84 -2.20 -12.66
C LEU A 30 -14.90 -1.45 -13.47
N SER A 31 -15.95 -1.03 -12.78
CA SER A 31 -16.96 -0.13 -13.34
C SER A 31 -16.44 1.31 -13.47
N GLU A 32 -17.12 2.14 -14.26
CA GLU A 32 -16.83 3.57 -14.35
C GLU A 32 -16.86 4.27 -12.98
N ARG A 33 -17.77 3.85 -12.09
CA ARG A 33 -17.85 4.34 -10.70
C ARG A 33 -16.56 4.01 -9.94
N GLY A 34 -16.05 2.78 -10.05
CA GLY A 34 -14.79 2.39 -9.40
C GLY A 34 -13.61 3.21 -9.92
N ILE A 35 -13.55 3.44 -11.23
CA ILE A 35 -12.51 4.28 -11.84
C ILE A 35 -12.59 5.74 -11.33
N SER A 36 -13.79 6.32 -11.27
CA SER A 36 -13.98 7.69 -10.76
C SER A 36 -13.57 7.80 -9.30
N THR A 37 -14.03 6.85 -8.48
CA THR A 37 -13.71 6.79 -7.04
C THR A 37 -12.21 6.73 -6.82
N PHE A 38 -11.49 5.88 -7.56
CA PHE A 38 -10.05 5.81 -7.42
C PHE A 38 -9.35 7.11 -7.84
N LYS A 39 -9.77 7.75 -8.93
CA LYS A 39 -9.19 9.03 -9.38
C LYS A 39 -9.36 10.14 -8.33
N GLU A 40 -10.48 10.16 -7.62
CA GLU A 40 -10.71 11.11 -6.52
C GLU A 40 -9.76 10.83 -5.35
N ILE A 41 -9.64 9.57 -4.92
CA ILE A 41 -8.73 9.14 -3.84
C ILE A 41 -7.26 9.44 -4.18
N ALA A 42 -6.87 9.23 -5.43
CA ALA A 42 -5.52 9.43 -5.93
C ALA A 42 -5.23 10.88 -6.38
N SER A 43 -6.18 11.81 -6.26
CA SER A 43 -5.99 13.21 -6.67
C SER A 43 -4.97 13.94 -5.80
N SER A 44 -4.29 14.94 -6.37
CA SER A 44 -3.33 15.79 -5.65
C SER A 44 -3.95 16.43 -4.40
N ASN A 45 -5.21 16.87 -4.49
CA ASN A 45 -5.95 17.44 -3.36
C ASN A 45 -6.19 16.41 -2.26
N ALA A 46 -6.59 15.18 -2.63
CA ALA A 46 -6.84 14.14 -1.65
C ALA A 46 -5.55 13.69 -0.94
N PHE A 47 -4.44 13.61 -1.66
CA PHE A 47 -3.12 13.41 -1.06
C PHE A 47 -2.75 14.55 -0.12
N SER A 48 -2.89 15.80 -0.55
CA SER A 48 -2.58 16.98 0.27
C SER A 48 -3.36 16.98 1.60
N SER A 49 -4.67 16.71 1.56
CA SER A 49 -5.47 16.57 2.77
C SER A 49 -4.97 15.44 3.68
N ARG A 50 -4.63 14.29 3.09
CA ARG A 50 -4.12 13.13 3.86
C ARG A 50 -2.71 13.33 4.40
N MET A 51 -1.90 14.23 3.85
CA MET A 51 -0.60 14.62 4.42
C MET A 51 -0.75 15.37 5.75
N GLN A 52 -1.92 15.97 6.02
CA GLN A 52 -2.21 16.67 7.27
C GLN A 52 -2.79 15.74 8.35
N GLU A 53 -3.04 14.47 8.01
CA GLU A 53 -3.54 13.45 8.93
C GLU A 53 -2.38 12.60 9.50
N ASP A 54 -2.70 11.63 10.37
CA ASP A 54 -1.74 10.63 10.89
C ASP A 54 -1.43 9.55 9.83
N ASN A 55 -0.83 9.98 8.72
CA ASN A 55 -0.43 9.14 7.59
C ASN A 55 1.06 9.35 7.30
N VAL A 56 1.77 8.25 7.06
CA VAL A 56 3.15 8.30 6.57
C VAL A 56 3.13 8.05 5.07
N MET A 57 3.61 9.03 4.29
CA MET A 57 3.69 8.93 2.84
C MET A 57 5.14 8.97 2.38
N LEU A 58 5.60 7.88 1.78
CA LEU A 58 6.95 7.74 1.27
C LEU A 58 6.94 7.61 -0.24
N VAL A 59 7.92 8.22 -0.89
CA VAL A 59 8.13 8.12 -2.34
C VAL A 59 9.47 7.48 -2.64
N SER A 60 9.51 6.76 -3.77
CA SER A 60 10.72 6.19 -4.32
C SER A 60 11.22 7.07 -5.46
N GLU A 61 12.48 7.49 -5.36
CA GLU A 61 13.12 8.38 -6.31
C GLU A 61 14.37 7.74 -6.93
N LYS A 62 14.52 7.89 -8.25
CA LYS A 62 15.72 7.47 -8.99
C LYS A 62 16.05 8.52 -10.03
N GLY A 63 17.22 9.15 -9.91
CA GLY A 63 17.68 10.15 -10.88
C GLY A 63 16.74 11.35 -10.99
N ASN A 64 16.26 11.86 -9.84
CA ASN A 64 15.31 12.98 -9.76
C ASN A 64 13.93 12.68 -10.38
N GLN A 65 13.59 11.41 -10.57
CA GLN A 65 12.28 10.95 -11.02
C GLN A 65 11.64 10.06 -9.97
N LEU A 66 10.43 10.43 -9.56
CA LEU A 66 9.57 9.57 -8.75
C LEU A 66 9.11 8.37 -9.57
N ASN A 67 9.20 7.19 -8.98
CA ASN A 67 8.84 5.92 -9.61
C ASN A 67 7.95 5.04 -8.73
N GLY A 68 7.51 5.53 -7.57
CA GLY A 68 6.52 4.85 -6.75
C GLY A 68 6.20 5.61 -5.47
N VAL A 69 5.11 5.22 -4.83
CA VAL A 69 4.58 5.82 -3.61
C VAL A 69 4.02 4.72 -2.71
N ILE A 70 4.12 4.92 -1.39
CA ILE A 70 3.40 4.16 -0.38
C ILE A 70 2.77 5.11 0.64
N GLU A 71 1.54 4.82 1.04
CA GLU A 71 0.81 5.52 2.10
C GLU A 71 0.47 4.52 3.20
N LEU A 72 1.00 4.77 4.41
CA LEU A 72 0.70 4.03 5.62
C LEU A 72 -0.20 4.88 6.51
N LYS A 73 -1.48 4.49 6.59
CA LYS A 73 -2.50 5.14 7.40
C LYS A 73 -2.46 4.66 8.84
N LYS A 74 -2.38 5.61 9.79
CA LYS A 74 -2.36 5.38 11.25
C LYS A 74 -1.32 4.35 11.73
N GLY A 75 -0.26 4.13 10.96
CA GLY A 75 0.77 3.14 11.28
C GLY A 75 0.31 1.67 11.25
N CYS A 76 -0.84 1.34 10.66
CA CYS A 76 -1.38 -0.02 10.68
C CYS A 76 -2.09 -0.47 9.39
N HIS A 77 -2.27 0.43 8.41
CA HIS A 77 -2.94 0.10 7.16
C HIS A 77 -2.20 0.67 5.96
N VAL A 78 -1.79 -0.18 5.01
CA VAL A 78 -1.27 0.26 3.71
C VAL A 78 -2.47 0.73 2.89
N ALA A 79 -2.68 2.04 2.84
CA ALA A 79 -3.78 2.64 2.11
C ALA A 79 -3.50 2.68 0.60
N MET A 80 -2.25 2.96 0.21
CA MET A 80 -1.83 2.95 -1.19
C MET A 80 -0.41 2.44 -1.34
N LEU A 81 -0.16 1.67 -2.40
CA LEU A 81 1.18 1.26 -2.84
C LEU A 81 1.16 1.13 -4.36
N PHE A 82 1.78 2.10 -5.04
CA PHE A 82 1.82 2.16 -6.50
C PHE A 82 3.25 2.35 -6.98
N VAL A 83 3.57 1.72 -8.10
CA VAL A 83 4.87 1.79 -8.76
C VAL A 83 4.62 2.14 -10.21
N ASP A 84 5.38 3.10 -10.72
CA ASP A 84 5.35 3.49 -12.14
C ASP A 84 5.48 2.21 -13.00
N PRO A 85 4.56 1.95 -13.95
CA PRO A 85 4.58 0.73 -14.77
C PRO A 85 5.93 0.44 -15.44
N LYS A 86 6.65 1.48 -15.88
CA LYS A 86 7.98 1.35 -16.52
C LYS A 86 9.07 0.87 -15.54
N HIS A 87 8.77 0.91 -14.25
CA HIS A 87 9.65 0.58 -13.13
C HIS A 87 9.14 -0.58 -12.26
N GLN A 88 8.03 -1.22 -12.64
CA GLN A 88 7.54 -2.44 -12.00
C GLN A 88 8.52 -3.61 -12.18
N ASN A 89 8.38 -4.63 -11.34
CA ASN A 89 9.25 -5.83 -11.29
C ASN A 89 10.75 -5.57 -11.04
N LYS A 90 11.13 -4.34 -10.64
CA LYS A 90 12.51 -3.97 -10.27
C LYS A 90 12.73 -3.86 -8.75
N GLY A 91 11.81 -4.42 -7.96
CA GLY A 91 11.87 -4.41 -6.49
C GLY A 91 11.50 -3.08 -5.82
N VAL A 92 10.92 -2.12 -6.56
CA VAL A 92 10.51 -0.80 -6.03
C VAL A 92 9.46 -0.94 -4.93
N GLY A 93 8.38 -1.69 -5.20
CA GLY A 93 7.30 -1.90 -4.23
C GLY A 93 7.78 -2.55 -2.93
N ARG A 94 8.68 -3.54 -3.02
CA ARG A 94 9.30 -4.19 -1.85
C ARG A 94 10.10 -3.20 -1.01
N LYS A 95 10.85 -2.29 -1.63
CA LYS A 95 11.65 -1.28 -0.92
C LYS A 95 10.77 -0.22 -0.26
N LEU A 96 9.71 0.22 -0.94
CA LEU A 96 8.72 1.13 -0.36
C LEU A 96 8.05 0.51 0.86
N LEU A 97 7.55 -0.73 0.72
CA LEU A 97 6.96 -1.46 1.83
C LEU A 97 7.95 -1.61 2.98
N SER A 98 9.18 -2.07 2.71
CA SER A 98 10.20 -2.23 3.74
C SER A 98 10.51 -0.93 4.48
N ALA A 99 10.48 0.22 3.81
CA ALA A 99 10.65 1.51 4.46
C ALA A 99 9.44 1.85 5.34
N ALA A 100 8.22 1.61 4.85
CA ALA A 100 7.00 1.83 5.61
C ALA A 100 6.88 0.92 6.84
N LEU A 101 7.44 -0.29 6.82
CA LEU A 101 7.45 -1.18 8.00
C LEU A 101 8.14 -0.55 9.22
N ASN A 102 9.12 0.34 9.02
CA ASN A 102 9.78 1.06 10.12
C ASN A 102 8.85 2.07 10.82
N HIS A 103 7.71 2.41 10.19
CA HIS A 103 6.72 3.33 10.72
C HIS A 103 5.45 2.61 11.23
N VAL A 104 5.43 1.28 11.18
CA VAL A 104 4.30 0.50 11.69
C VAL A 104 4.29 0.56 13.22
N ARG A 105 3.10 0.81 13.78
CA ARG A 105 2.87 0.96 15.22
C ARG A 105 1.92 -0.10 15.79
N ALA A 106 1.56 -1.10 14.98
CA ALA A 106 0.62 -2.15 15.33
C ALA A 106 1.25 -3.53 15.15
N ASP A 107 0.71 -4.52 15.88
CA ASP A 107 1.13 -5.92 15.74
C ASP A 107 0.65 -6.55 14.41
N ILE A 108 -0.31 -5.91 13.73
CA ILE A 108 -0.87 -6.34 12.44
C ILE A 108 -0.87 -5.16 11.47
N LEU A 109 -0.28 -5.35 10.29
CA LEU A 109 -0.39 -4.45 9.16
C LEU A 109 -1.42 -4.99 8.16
N THR A 110 -2.42 -4.18 7.84
CA THR A 110 -3.51 -4.57 6.94
C THR A 110 -3.37 -3.88 5.58
N VAL A 111 -3.95 -4.48 4.54
CA VAL A 111 -4.05 -3.88 3.21
C VAL A 111 -5.32 -4.36 2.50
N LYS A 112 -5.93 -3.50 1.70
CA LYS A 112 -6.97 -3.86 0.72
C LYS A 112 -6.31 -3.97 -0.65
N ALA A 113 -5.82 -5.16 -0.99
CA ALA A 113 -5.06 -5.39 -2.21
C ALA A 113 -5.99 -5.50 -3.43
N SER A 114 -5.64 -4.89 -4.56
CA SER A 114 -6.28 -5.23 -5.84
C SER A 114 -6.01 -6.71 -6.15
N LEU A 115 -6.93 -7.38 -6.86
CA LEU A 115 -6.77 -8.80 -7.19
C LEU A 115 -5.46 -9.09 -7.95
N SER A 116 -5.03 -8.17 -8.83
CA SER A 116 -3.77 -8.27 -9.56
C SER A 116 -2.52 -8.12 -8.67
N SER A 117 -2.64 -7.47 -7.50
CA SER A 117 -1.54 -7.26 -6.57
C SER A 117 -1.41 -8.34 -5.49
N VAL A 118 -2.42 -9.20 -5.29
CA VAL A 118 -2.40 -10.28 -4.29
C VAL A 118 -1.13 -11.14 -4.37
N PRO A 119 -0.67 -11.61 -5.55
CA PRO A 119 0.55 -12.42 -5.64
C PRO A 119 1.81 -11.66 -5.18
N ALA A 120 1.83 -10.33 -5.29
CA ALA A 120 2.94 -9.51 -4.80
C ALA A 120 2.93 -9.42 -3.27
N TYR A 121 1.76 -9.19 -2.66
CA TYR A 121 1.61 -9.13 -1.21
C TYR A 121 1.89 -10.48 -0.53
N ILE A 122 1.51 -11.61 -1.14
CA ILE A 122 1.90 -12.94 -0.65
C ILE A 122 3.44 -13.07 -0.58
N LYS A 123 4.17 -12.60 -1.60
CA LYS A 123 5.65 -12.59 -1.59
C LYS A 123 6.24 -11.65 -0.54
N TYR A 124 5.47 -10.68 -0.07
CA TYR A 124 5.86 -9.78 1.02
C TYR A 124 5.53 -10.35 2.40
N GLY A 125 4.91 -11.53 2.48
CA GLY A 125 4.55 -12.20 3.73
C GLY A 125 3.12 -11.95 4.19
N PHE A 126 2.30 -11.22 3.42
CA PHE A 126 0.89 -11.04 3.75
C PHE A 126 0.11 -12.32 3.48
N ALA A 127 -0.89 -12.59 4.31
CA ALA A 127 -1.88 -13.64 4.12
C ALA A 127 -3.26 -13.04 3.76
N CYS A 128 -4.02 -13.72 2.92
CA CYS A 128 -5.41 -13.32 2.66
C CYS A 128 -6.26 -13.44 3.93
N LYS A 129 -7.09 -12.43 4.18
CA LYS A 129 -8.02 -12.40 5.30
C LYS A 129 -9.44 -12.19 4.79
N GLY A 130 -10.28 -13.23 4.94
CA GLY A 130 -11.65 -13.20 4.46
C GLY A 130 -11.77 -13.26 2.93
N ASP A 131 -12.99 -13.06 2.46
CA ASP A 131 -13.33 -13.15 1.04
C ASP A 131 -13.03 -11.85 0.29
N VAL A 132 -12.97 -11.96 -1.05
CA VAL A 132 -12.94 -10.79 -1.94
C VAL A 132 -14.18 -9.94 -1.68
N ALA A 133 -13.98 -8.64 -1.54
CA ALA A 133 -15.04 -7.67 -1.25
C ALA A 133 -14.99 -6.50 -2.23
N GLU A 134 -16.08 -5.74 -2.27
CA GLU A 134 -16.19 -4.51 -3.05
C GLU A 134 -16.59 -3.35 -2.13
N SER A 135 -16.01 -2.16 -2.35
CA SER A 135 -16.42 -0.93 -1.67
C SER A 135 -16.29 0.22 -2.65
N GLU A 136 -17.37 1.00 -2.82
CA GLU A 136 -17.41 2.14 -3.74
C GLU A 136 -16.94 1.81 -5.17
N GLY A 137 -17.28 0.61 -5.67
CA GLY A 137 -16.87 0.17 -7.01
C GLY A 137 -15.43 -0.35 -7.11
N LEU A 138 -14.69 -0.43 -6.01
CA LEU A 138 -13.34 -0.99 -5.94
C LEU A 138 -13.38 -2.40 -5.38
N ILE A 139 -12.95 -3.38 -6.18
CA ILE A 139 -12.83 -4.78 -5.78
C ILE A 139 -11.45 -5.00 -5.16
N TYR A 140 -11.41 -5.62 -3.97
CA TYR A 140 -10.18 -5.89 -3.24
C TYR A 140 -10.23 -7.22 -2.48
N GLN A 141 -9.05 -7.78 -2.25
CA GLN A 141 -8.82 -8.86 -1.31
C GLN A 141 -8.22 -8.25 -0.03
N PRO A 142 -8.90 -8.36 1.13
CA PRO A 142 -8.27 -7.98 2.39
C PRO A 142 -7.12 -8.94 2.69
N MET A 143 -5.99 -8.38 3.13
CA MET A 143 -4.80 -9.13 3.51
C MET A 143 -4.13 -8.52 4.74
N GLU A 144 -3.43 -9.35 5.50
CA GLU A 144 -2.78 -8.98 6.76
C GLU A 144 -1.35 -9.51 6.83
N LEU A 145 -0.46 -8.75 7.46
CA LEU A 145 0.90 -9.13 7.82
C LEU A 145 1.04 -8.99 9.33
N GLU A 146 1.25 -10.11 10.01
CA GLU A 146 1.45 -10.15 11.46
C GLU A 146 2.94 -10.01 11.78
N PHE A 147 3.28 -9.13 12.71
CA PHE A 147 4.63 -9.03 13.26
C PHE A 147 4.70 -9.90 14.51
N ASN A 148 5.26 -11.11 14.39
CA ASN A 148 5.47 -11.97 15.54
C ASN A 148 6.29 -11.23 16.61
N LYS A 149 5.67 -10.93 17.76
CA LYS A 149 6.42 -10.95 19.02
C LYS A 149 6.84 -12.41 19.26
N PRO A 150 8.05 -12.69 19.77
CA PRO A 150 8.42 -14.04 20.14
C PRO A 150 7.34 -14.62 21.05
N THR A 151 6.68 -15.67 20.58
CA THR A 151 5.71 -16.45 21.33
C THR A 151 6.43 -16.90 22.60
N GLN A 152 6.01 -16.38 23.77
CA GLN A 152 6.42 -17.01 25.02
C GLN A 152 5.97 -18.47 24.95
N PRO A 153 6.87 -19.45 25.19
CA PRO A 153 6.45 -20.84 25.25
C PRO A 153 5.41 -20.94 26.36
N THR A 154 4.19 -21.31 25.98
CA THR A 154 3.13 -21.72 26.90
C THR A 154 3.74 -22.77 27.83
N ALA A 155 3.82 -22.41 29.11
CA ALA A 155 4.24 -23.32 30.15
C ALA A 155 3.41 -24.60 30.05
N GLU A 156 4.09 -25.71 29.81
CA GLU A 156 3.54 -27.04 30.00
C GLU A 156 3.12 -27.15 31.47
N THR A 157 1.81 -27.16 31.71
CA THR A 157 1.25 -27.52 33.01
C THR A 157 1.54 -29.00 33.27
N SER A 158 2.66 -29.26 33.93
CA SER A 158 2.87 -30.48 34.72
C SER A 158 2.45 -30.22 36.16
N ALA A 159 1.41 -30.91 36.60
CA ALA A 159 1.10 -31.26 38.00
C ALA A 159 -0.03 -32.28 37.92
N ASN A 160 0.22 -33.60 37.98
CA ASN A 160 0.63 -34.39 39.16
C ASN A 160 -0.42 -34.36 40.27
#